data_AF-A0A3C1DSB2-F1
#
_entry.id   AF-A0A3C1DSB2-F1
#
_cell.length_a   1.000
_cell.length_b   1.000
_cell.length_c   1.000
_cell.angle_alpha   90.00
_cell.angle_beta   90.00
_cell.angle_gamma   90.00
#
_symmetry.space_group_name_H-M   'P 1'
#
loop_
_entity.id
_entity.type
_entity.pdbx_description
1 polymer ?
#
loop_
_entity_poly.entity_id
_entity_poly.type
_entity_poly.pdbx_seq_one_letter_code
_entity_poly.pdbx_strand_id
1 'polypeptide(L)' 'MADLSRLPGPNADLWDWQLEGACRGLDSAVFFHPEGERGSARARREA' A
#
# COMPACT_ATOMS: atom_id res chain seq x y z
N MET A 1 -7.65 -4.23 -35.79
CA MET A 1 -6.62 -3.50 -35.00
C MET A 1 -7.33 -2.82 -33.84
N ALA A 2 -6.78 -2.87 -32.63
CA ALA A 2 -7.38 -2.19 -31.47
C ALA A 2 -7.10 -0.68 -31.54
N ASP A 3 -8.11 0.14 -31.21
CA ASP A 3 -7.98 1.60 -31.10
C ASP A 3 -7.34 1.96 -29.74
N LEU A 4 -6.14 2.51 -29.78
CA LEU A 4 -5.34 2.88 -28.60
C LEU A 4 -5.49 4.35 -28.21
N SER A 5 -6.22 5.16 -28.99
CA SER A 5 -6.35 6.61 -28.78
C SER A 5 -7.04 7.00 -27.47
N ARG A 6 -7.80 6.07 -26.88
CA ARG A 6 -8.53 6.23 -25.62
C ARG A 6 -7.79 5.70 -24.40
N LEU A 7 -6.63 5.07 -24.59
CA LEU A 7 -5.89 4.54 -23.46
C LEU A 7 -5.33 5.69 -22.61
N PRO A 8 -5.40 5.57 -21.28
CA PRO A 8 -4.72 6.51 -20.41
C PRO A 8 -3.23 6.51 -20.73
N GLY A 9 -2.62 7.68 -20.69
CA GLY A 9 -1.17 7.82 -20.85
C GLY A 9 -0.41 7.03 -19.78
N PRO A 10 0.87 6.73 -20.02
CA PRO A 10 1.73 6.11 -19.01
C PRO A 10 1.75 6.99 -17.76
N ASN A 11 1.54 6.38 -16.60
CA ASN A 11 1.47 7.06 -15.31
C ASN A 11 2.44 6.49 -14.26
N ALA A 12 3.40 5.67 -14.70
CA ALA A 12 4.38 5.04 -13.81
C ALA A 12 5.16 6.09 -12.99
N ASP A 13 5.57 7.18 -13.63
CA ASP A 13 6.29 8.30 -13.03
C ASP A 13 5.57 8.92 -11.81
N LEU A 14 4.23 8.84 -11.74
CA LEU A 14 3.45 9.31 -10.58
C LEU A 14 3.72 8.48 -9.32
N TRP A 15 4.20 7.25 -9.48
CA TRP A 15 4.42 6.28 -8.42
C TRP A 15 5.91 6.04 -8.12
N ASP A 16 6.83 6.65 -8.87
CA ASP A 16 8.28 6.46 -8.70
C ASP A 16 8.78 6.83 -7.29
N TRP A 17 8.12 7.78 -6.63
CA TRP A 17 8.44 8.13 -5.24
C TRP A 17 8.35 6.92 -4.29
N GLN A 18 7.53 5.91 -4.60
CA GLN A 18 7.43 4.69 -3.79
C GLN A 18 8.70 3.84 -3.83
N LEU A 19 9.56 4.03 -4.83
CA LEU A 19 10.87 3.35 -4.90
C LEU A 19 11.82 3.87 -3.83
N GLU A 20 11.73 5.17 -3.51
CA GLU A 20 12.55 5.86 -2.51
C GLU A 20 11.90 5.88 -1.11
N GLY A 21 10.73 5.26 -0.97
CA GLY A 21 10.03 5.19 0.31
C GLY A 21 10.84 4.41 1.34
N ALA A 22 11.19 5.03 2.47
CA ALA A 22 11.92 4.37 3.56
C ALA A 22 11.20 3.13 4.13
N CYS A 23 9.88 3.03 3.92
CA CYS A 23 9.07 1.88 4.29
C CYS A 23 9.11 0.70 3.30
N ARG A 24 9.80 0.85 2.17
CA ARG A 24 9.86 -0.17 1.12
C ARG A 24 10.46 -1.47 1.67
N GLY A 25 9.69 -2.56 1.58
CA GLY A 25 10.08 -3.87 2.08
C GLY A 25 9.67 -4.17 3.52
N LEU A 26 9.04 -3.21 4.22
CA LEU A 26 8.41 -3.47 5.51
C LEU A 26 7.12 -4.27 5.33
N ASP A 27 6.81 -5.10 6.33
CA ASP A 27 5.55 -5.84 6.38
C ASP A 27 4.36 -4.87 6.56
N SER A 28 3.23 -5.15 5.90
CA SER A 28 2.05 -4.29 5.98
C SER A 28 1.45 -4.24 7.39
N ALA A 29 1.69 -5.25 8.22
CA ALA A 29 1.28 -5.29 9.63
C ALA A 29 1.95 -4.21 10.50
N VAL A 30 3.02 -3.56 10.02
CA VAL A 30 3.61 -2.38 10.68
C VAL A 30 2.66 -1.18 10.63
N PHE A 31 1.88 -1.05 9.55
CA PHE A 31 1.00 0.10 9.31
C PHE A 31 -0.47 -0.23 9.55
N PHE A 32 -0.84 -1.50 9.36
CA PHE A 32 -2.22 -1.96 9.43
C PHE A 32 -2.36 -3.04 10.49
N HIS A 33 -3.54 -3.11 11.07
CA HIS A 33 -3.88 -4.11 12.05
C HIS A 33 -4.37 -5.38 11.34
N PRO A 34 -4.18 -6.57 11.94
CA PRO A 34 -4.73 -7.80 11.40
C PRO A 34 -6.25 -7.69 11.22
N GLU A 35 -6.76 -8.27 10.14
CA GLU A 35 -8.19 -8.29 9.89
C GLU A 35 -8.92 -8.99 11.05
N GLY A 36 -9.99 -8.37 11.55
CA GLY A 36 -10.77 -8.91 12.66
C GLY A 36 -10.17 -8.71 14.06
N GLU A 37 -9.07 -7.97 14.20
CA GLU A 37 -8.53 -7.65 15.53
C GLU A 37 -9.51 -6.79 16.35
N ARG A 38 -9.88 -7.28 17.54
CA ARG A 38 -10.81 -6.61 18.46
C ARG A 38 -10.41 -6.87 19.92
N GLY A 39 -10.94 -6.06 20.83
CA GLY A 39 -10.85 -6.29 22.28
C GLY A 39 -9.41 -6.38 22.79
N SER A 40 -9.09 -7.46 23.50
CA SER A 40 -7.81 -7.67 24.18
C SER A 40 -6.61 -7.79 23.22
N ALA A 41 -6.82 -8.29 22.00
CA ALA A 41 -5.76 -8.38 21.00
C ALA A 41 -5.26 -6.98 20.59
N ARG A 42 -6.19 -6.06 20.33
CA ARG A 42 -5.87 -4.65 20.06
C ARG A 42 -5.17 -3.98 21.25
N ALA A 43 -5.74 -4.14 22.44
CA ALA A 43 -5.20 -3.51 23.65
C ALA A 43 -3.75 -3.97 23.95
N ARG A 44 -3.42 -5.23 23.66
CA ARG A 44 -2.06 -5.77 23.83
C ARG A 44 -1.06 -5.22 22.83
N ARG A 45 -1.50 -4.79 21.65
CA ARG A 45 -0.63 -4.22 20.60
C ARG A 45 -0.40 -2.72 20.78
N GLU A 46 -1.36 -2.00 21.36
CA GLU A 46 -1.27 -0.55 21.62
C GLU A 46 -0.52 -0.18 22.92
N ALA A 47 -0.31 -1.15 23.82
CA ALA A 47 0.39 -0.96 25.11
C ALA A 47 1.92 -1.04 24.97
#